data_AF-A0AAU6HBP0-F1
#
_entry.id   AF-A0AAU6HBP0-F1
#
_cell.length_a   1.000
_cell.length_b   1.000
_cell.length_c   1.000
_cell.angle_alpha   90.00
_cell.angle_beta   90.00
_cell.angle_gamma   90.00
#
_symmetry.space_group_name_H-M   'P 1'
#
loop_
_entity.id
_entity.type
_entity.pdbx_description
1 polymer ?
#
loop_
_entity_poly.entity_id
_entity_poly.type
_entity_poly.pdbx_seq_one_letter_code
_entity_poly.pdbx_strand_id
1 'polypeptide(L)'
;MSRHLSGERLVERFFVARLREVLADQGHPLTAAECERLIELCGDSHRASGSPSVQLAQLREELTELKQAQDLSGRRLAAVEEEAAGLFQELFQARERAQASESRESELAELAACQRDQLRQTQKYTRQPEAELTEQTEQAAMLLREVSVLRAQNTKLLDSTTPAVSLMDTSVDATLARRAARLKGTAVTGAPAAPTRSLVPSLPPEPPRPLPRPPARRTAPPNNPRQHLLPLLLRTPRPGSSAGTS
;
A
#
# COMPACT_ATOMS: atom_id res chain seq x y z
N MET A 1 -71.48 38.78 30.90
CA MET A 1 -71.73 37.48 30.23
C MET A 1 -70.48 36.63 30.39
N SER A 2 -70.44 35.91 31.51
CA SER A 2 -69.27 35.34 32.16
C SER A 2 -69.05 33.89 31.74
N ARG A 3 -67.91 33.63 31.09
CA ARG A 3 -67.35 32.26 30.87
C ARG A 3 -66.91 31.57 32.18
N HIS A 4 -67.48 31.96 33.33
CA HIS A 4 -66.98 31.60 34.67
C HIS A 4 -67.96 30.75 35.50
N LEU A 5 -69.13 30.38 34.95
CA LEU A 5 -70.15 29.60 35.68
C LEU A 5 -70.29 28.15 35.19
N SER A 6 -69.59 27.76 34.12
CA SER A 6 -69.53 26.38 33.65
C SER A 6 -68.17 25.75 33.97
N GLY A 7 -67.89 25.53 35.25
CA GLY A 7 -67.24 24.31 35.77
C GLY A 7 -65.89 23.81 35.23
N GLU A 8 -65.14 24.52 34.39
CA GLU A 8 -63.81 24.08 33.93
C GLU A 8 -62.75 25.14 34.23
N ARG A 9 -62.07 24.99 35.37
CA ARG A 9 -60.83 25.71 35.68
C ARG A 9 -59.65 24.87 35.20
N LEU A 10 -59.53 24.68 33.90
CA LEU A 10 -58.37 24.03 33.30
C LEU A 10 -57.38 25.12 32.89
N VAL A 11 -56.26 25.20 33.60
CA VAL A 11 -55.11 25.98 33.15
C VAL A 11 -54.35 25.07 32.19
N GLU A 12 -54.47 25.31 30.89
CA GLU A 12 -53.71 24.57 29.87
C GLU A 12 -52.21 24.68 30.16
N ARG A 13 -51.42 23.60 29.96
CA ARG A 13 -49.97 23.60 30.22
C ARG A 13 -49.21 24.70 29.47
N PHE A 14 -49.73 25.18 28.35
CA PHE A 14 -49.18 26.32 27.62
C PHE A 14 -49.35 27.65 28.34
N PHE A 15 -50.11 27.73 29.43
CA PHE A 15 -50.26 28.94 30.22
C PHE A 15 -48.91 29.42 30.77
N VAL A 16 -48.07 28.53 31.30
CA VAL A 16 -46.75 28.93 31.82
C VAL A 16 -45.82 29.36 30.69
N ALA A 17 -45.88 28.68 29.53
CA ALA A 17 -45.13 29.06 28.34
C ALA A 17 -45.58 30.44 27.79
N ARG A 18 -46.89 30.68 27.67
CA ARG A 18 -47.46 31.97 27.26
C ARG A 18 -47.22 33.06 28.29
N LEU A 19 -47.30 32.75 29.57
CA LEU A 19 -46.97 33.68 30.65
C LEU A 19 -45.51 34.11 30.55
N ARG A 20 -44.60 33.16 30.26
CA ARG A 20 -43.19 33.45 30.00
C ARG A 20 -43.00 34.34 28.77
N GLU A 21 -43.67 34.06 27.66
CA GLU A 21 -43.62 34.90 26.46
C GLU A 21 -44.11 36.33 26.75
N VAL A 22 -45.27 36.46 27.39
CA VAL A 22 -45.86 37.77 27.74
C VAL A 22 -44.98 38.55 28.72
N LEU A 23 -44.42 37.90 29.73
CA LEU A 23 -43.53 38.57 30.69
C LEU A 23 -42.17 38.92 30.07
N ALA A 24 -41.67 38.12 29.14
CA ALA A 24 -40.47 38.46 28.36
C ALA A 24 -40.73 39.70 27.48
N ASP A 25 -41.88 39.78 26.80
CA ASP A 25 -42.28 40.93 25.99
C ASP A 25 -42.43 42.21 26.82
N GLN A 26 -42.75 42.08 28.12
CA GLN A 26 -42.85 43.19 29.08
C GLN A 26 -41.51 43.56 29.74
N GLY A 27 -40.40 42.92 29.36
CA GLY A 27 -39.07 43.18 29.90
C GLY A 27 -38.77 42.48 31.23
N HIS A 28 -39.57 41.49 31.62
CA HIS A 28 -39.42 40.69 32.83
C HIS A 28 -39.35 39.19 32.51
N PRO A 29 -38.31 38.72 31.79
CA PRO A 29 -38.21 37.31 31.45
C PRO A 29 -38.09 36.45 32.71
N LEU A 30 -39.02 35.50 32.87
CA LEU A 30 -38.91 34.46 33.89
C LEU A 30 -37.64 33.64 33.68
N THR A 31 -36.94 33.35 34.76
CA THR A 31 -35.81 32.42 34.75
C THR A 31 -36.30 30.99 34.53
N ALA A 32 -35.42 30.12 34.02
CA ALA A 32 -35.75 28.70 33.82
C ALA A 32 -36.21 28.02 35.11
N ALA A 33 -35.56 28.34 36.24
CA ALA A 33 -35.91 27.81 37.56
C ALA A 33 -37.30 28.28 38.05
N GLU A 34 -37.68 29.53 37.79
CA GLU A 34 -39.02 30.04 38.12
C GLU A 34 -40.09 29.39 37.24
N CYS A 35 -39.79 29.15 35.97
CA CYS A 35 -40.69 28.40 35.08
C CYS A 35 -40.90 26.96 35.55
N GLU A 36 -39.82 26.25 35.90
CA GLU A 36 -39.89 24.88 36.44
C GLU A 36 -40.75 24.84 37.70
N ARG A 37 -40.52 25.77 38.64
CA ARG A 37 -41.30 25.86 39.87
C ARG A 37 -42.77 26.16 39.64
N LEU A 38 -43.11 27.02 38.68
CA LEU A 38 -44.51 27.29 38.31
C LEU A 38 -45.18 26.06 37.69
N ILE A 39 -44.47 25.30 36.86
CA ILE A 39 -44.96 24.05 36.27
C ILE A 39 -45.22 23.02 37.38
N GLU A 40 -44.30 22.86 38.33
CA GLU A 40 -44.47 21.97 39.48
C GLU A 40 -45.68 22.35 40.33
N LEU A 41 -45.83 23.64 40.68
CA LEU A 41 -46.97 24.14 41.46
C LEU A 41 -48.29 23.94 40.74
N CYS A 42 -48.34 24.15 39.42
CA CYS A 42 -49.52 23.83 38.60
C CYS A 42 -49.81 22.32 38.65
N GLY A 43 -48.80 21.47 38.50
CA GLY A 43 -48.91 20.02 38.62
C GLY A 43 -49.45 19.57 39.98
N ASP A 44 -48.95 20.15 41.07
CA ASP A 44 -49.44 19.87 42.43
C ASP A 44 -50.89 20.31 42.63
N SER A 45 -51.26 21.48 42.11
CA SER A 45 -52.64 21.98 42.16
C SER A 45 -53.60 21.09 41.36
N HIS A 46 -53.17 20.57 40.21
CA HIS A 46 -53.96 19.66 39.39
C HIS A 46 -54.12 18.29 40.06
N ARG A 47 -53.06 17.77 40.70
CA ARG A 47 -53.12 16.54 41.49
C ARG A 47 -54.02 16.66 42.73
N ALA A 48 -54.01 17.82 43.38
CA ALA A 48 -54.88 18.11 44.53
C ALA A 48 -56.35 18.35 44.11
N SER A 49 -56.59 18.79 42.88
CA SER A 49 -57.92 18.94 42.30
C SER A 49 -58.51 17.57 42.02
N GLY A 50 -59.31 17.04 42.95
CA GLY A 50 -60.05 15.77 42.78
C GLY A 50 -61.10 15.77 41.67
N SER A 51 -61.02 16.70 40.71
CA SER A 51 -61.94 16.83 39.58
C SER A 51 -61.57 15.82 38.48
N PRO A 52 -62.49 14.92 38.07
CA PRO A 52 -62.24 13.96 37.00
C PRO A 52 -61.88 14.59 35.64
N SER A 53 -62.39 15.79 35.35
CA SER A 53 -62.09 16.50 34.10
C SER A 53 -60.63 16.97 34.01
N VAL A 54 -60.06 17.42 35.13
CA VAL A 54 -58.65 17.85 35.23
C VAL A 54 -57.71 16.66 35.06
N GLN A 55 -58.04 15.52 35.69
CA GLN A 55 -57.28 14.29 35.55
C GLN A 55 -57.32 13.74 34.12
N LEU A 56 -58.49 13.77 33.45
CA LEU A 56 -58.60 13.35 32.06
C LEU A 56 -57.83 14.26 31.10
N ALA A 57 -57.83 15.57 31.33
CA ALA A 57 -57.04 16.52 30.54
C ALA A 57 -55.53 16.24 30.69
N GLN A 58 -55.06 16.06 31.93
CA GLN A 58 -53.66 15.72 32.22
C GLN A 58 -53.23 14.41 31.56
N LEU A 59 -54.03 13.35 31.68
CA LEU A 59 -53.70 12.05 31.06
C LEU A 59 -53.66 12.13 29.53
N ARG A 60 -54.55 12.93 28.91
CA ARG A 60 -54.51 13.14 27.45
C ARG A 60 -53.23 13.85 27.03
N GLU A 61 -52.80 14.85 27.78
CA GLU A 61 -51.55 15.57 27.52
C GLU A 61 -50.33 14.63 27.67
N GLU A 62 -50.24 13.89 28.78
CA GLU A 62 -49.16 12.91 29.00
C GLU A 62 -49.13 11.85 27.88
N LEU A 63 -50.30 11.38 27.42
CA LEU A 63 -50.38 10.48 26.26
C LEU A 63 -49.87 11.13 24.97
N THR A 64 -50.15 12.41 24.74
CA THR A 64 -49.61 13.12 23.57
C THR A 64 -48.10 13.31 23.65
N GLU A 65 -47.56 13.62 24.83
CA GLU A 65 -46.12 13.75 25.07
C GLU A 65 -45.40 12.41 24.88
N LEU A 66 -45.96 11.32 25.43
CA LEU A 66 -45.41 9.97 25.25
C LEU A 66 -45.42 9.54 23.79
N LYS A 67 -46.48 9.84 23.03
CA LYS A 67 -46.54 9.57 21.59
C LYS A 67 -45.49 10.35 20.82
N GLN A 68 -45.32 11.64 21.11
CA GLN A 68 -44.28 12.45 20.48
C GLN A 68 -42.88 11.94 20.82
N ALA A 69 -42.62 11.58 22.08
CA ALA A 69 -41.36 11.00 22.50
C ALA A 69 -41.08 9.65 21.82
N GLN A 70 -42.11 8.81 21.66
CA GLN A 70 -42.04 7.54 20.93
C GLN A 70 -41.76 7.76 19.43
N ASP A 71 -42.40 8.74 18.80
CA ASP A 71 -42.15 9.06 17.39
C ASP A 71 -40.72 9.58 17.19
N LEU A 72 -40.23 10.42 18.11
CA LEU A 72 -38.85 10.92 18.07
C LEU A 72 -37.83 9.80 18.30
N SER A 73 -38.07 8.90 19.25
CA SER A 73 -37.18 7.76 19.49
C SER A 73 -37.22 6.77 18.33
N GLY A 74 -38.38 6.51 17.74
CA GLY A 74 -38.54 5.71 16.53
C GLY A 74 -37.76 6.27 15.34
N ARG A 75 -37.83 7.59 15.11
CA ARG A 75 -37.04 8.25 14.05
C ARG A 75 -35.53 8.16 14.30
N ARG A 76 -35.09 8.34 15.55
CA ARG A 76 -33.67 8.21 15.92
C ARG A 76 -33.18 6.77 15.73
N LEU A 77 -33.99 5.79 16.11
CA LEU A 77 -33.68 4.38 15.93
C LEU A 77 -33.56 4.04 14.44
N ALA A 78 -34.52 4.47 13.61
CA ALA A 78 -34.44 4.29 12.16
C ALA A 78 -33.19 4.93 11.54
N ALA A 79 -32.82 6.15 11.96
CA ALA A 79 -31.60 6.81 11.48
C ALA A 79 -30.33 6.03 11.86
N VAL A 80 -30.25 5.52 13.09
CA VAL A 80 -29.11 4.70 13.54
C VAL A 80 -29.05 3.37 12.80
N GLU A 81 -30.20 2.75 12.50
CA GLU A 81 -30.27 1.52 11.70
C GLU A 81 -29.81 1.76 10.25
N GLU A 82 -30.20 2.88 9.64
CA GLU A 82 -29.73 3.29 8.31
C GLU A 82 -28.22 3.54 8.30
N GLU A 83 -27.68 4.25 9.29
CA GLU A 83 -26.24 4.47 9.46
C GLU A 83 -25.49 3.14 9.64
N ALA A 84 -26.02 2.24 10.48
CA ALA A 84 -25.44 0.92 10.69
C ALA A 84 -25.42 0.11 9.39
N ALA A 85 -26.52 0.11 8.63
CA ALA A 85 -26.59 -0.57 7.33
C ALA A 85 -25.57 0.01 6.33
N GLY A 86 -25.40 1.33 6.30
CA GLY A 86 -24.38 2.00 5.50
C GLY A 86 -22.96 1.55 5.88
N LEU A 87 -22.64 1.56 7.18
CA LEU A 87 -21.34 1.09 7.68
C LEU A 87 -21.09 -0.39 7.38
N PHE A 88 -22.11 -1.25 7.47
CA PHE A 88 -21.98 -2.66 7.09
C PHE A 88 -21.64 -2.82 5.61
N GLN A 89 -22.27 -2.03 4.73
CA GLN A 89 -21.97 -2.06 3.30
C GLN A 89 -20.55 -1.56 3.02
N GLU A 90 -20.11 -0.50 3.68
CA GLU A 90 -18.73 0.01 3.55
C GLU A 90 -17.70 -1.01 4.01
N LEU A 91 -17.93 -1.67 5.16
CA LEU A 91 -17.06 -2.73 5.68
C LEU A 91 -17.01 -3.93 4.72
N PHE A 92 -18.15 -4.32 4.15
CA PHE A 92 -18.21 -5.39 3.17
C PHE A 92 -17.37 -5.06 1.92
N GLN A 93 -17.54 -3.87 1.35
CA GLN A 93 -16.74 -3.42 0.20
C GLN A 93 -15.25 -3.30 0.54
N ALA A 94 -14.90 -2.80 1.72
CA ALA A 94 -13.52 -2.71 2.17
C ALA A 94 -12.88 -4.10 2.27
N ARG A 95 -13.61 -5.08 2.79
CA ARG A 95 -13.17 -6.48 2.85
C ARG A 95 -12.95 -7.08 1.46
N GLU A 96 -13.88 -6.89 0.52
CA GLU A 96 -13.71 -7.39 -0.85
C GLU A 96 -12.48 -6.77 -1.53
N ARG A 97 -12.25 -5.46 -1.35
CA ARG A 97 -11.05 -4.78 -1.87
C ARG A 97 -9.77 -5.35 -1.26
N ALA A 98 -9.76 -5.60 0.06
CA ALA A 98 -8.62 -6.19 0.76
C ALA A 98 -8.31 -7.61 0.25
N GLN A 99 -9.33 -8.45 0.12
CA GLN A 99 -9.18 -9.81 -0.44
C GLN A 99 -8.65 -9.77 -1.88
N ALA A 100 -9.19 -8.87 -2.72
CA ALA A 100 -8.69 -8.71 -4.08
C ALA A 100 -7.22 -8.22 -4.13
N SER A 101 -6.79 -7.37 -3.18
CA SER A 101 -5.37 -7.00 -3.09
C SER A 101 -4.50 -8.15 -2.61
N GLU A 102 -4.94 -8.94 -1.63
CA GLU A 102 -4.21 -10.12 -1.14
C GLU A 102 -4.01 -11.16 -2.25
N SER A 103 -5.04 -11.44 -3.06
CA SER A 103 -4.92 -12.33 -4.20
C SER A 103 -3.89 -11.81 -5.23
N ARG A 104 -3.93 -10.52 -5.56
CA ARG A 104 -2.93 -9.90 -6.46
C ARG A 104 -1.52 -9.96 -5.90
N GLU A 105 -1.35 -9.74 -4.60
CA GLU A 105 -0.05 -9.85 -3.94
C GLU A 105 0.48 -11.29 -4.00
N SER A 106 -0.38 -12.30 -3.82
CA SER A 106 0.02 -13.70 -3.97
C SER A 106 0.44 -14.04 -5.40
N GLU A 107 -0.31 -13.60 -6.42
CA GLU A 107 0.06 -13.78 -7.84
C GLU A 107 1.42 -13.13 -8.16
N LEU A 108 1.66 -11.90 -7.67
CA LEU A 108 2.93 -11.21 -7.86
C LEU A 108 4.09 -11.91 -7.12
N ALA A 109 3.83 -12.47 -5.94
CA ALA A 109 4.83 -13.22 -5.19
C ALA A 109 5.23 -14.52 -5.92
N GLU A 110 4.26 -15.21 -6.52
CA GLU A 110 4.51 -16.40 -7.36
C GLU A 110 5.34 -16.05 -8.59
N LEU A 111 4.96 -14.99 -9.32
CA LEU A 111 5.72 -14.51 -10.48
C LEU A 111 7.15 -14.12 -10.11
N ALA A 112 7.34 -13.42 -8.98
CA ALA A 112 8.65 -13.04 -8.49
C ALA A 112 9.50 -14.27 -8.10
N ALA A 113 8.88 -15.32 -7.53
CA ALA A 113 9.55 -16.58 -7.25
C ALA A 113 10.01 -17.28 -8.54
N CYS A 114 9.13 -17.38 -9.54
CA CYS A 114 9.48 -17.95 -10.85
C CYS A 114 10.63 -17.19 -11.53
N GLN A 115 10.60 -15.85 -11.52
CA GLN A 115 11.68 -15.02 -12.07
C GLN A 115 13.00 -15.23 -11.31
N ARG A 116 12.95 -15.34 -9.98
CA ARG A 116 14.13 -15.60 -9.16
C ARG A 116 14.75 -16.96 -9.50
N ASP A 117 13.94 -17.98 -9.72
CA ASP A 117 14.43 -19.30 -10.09
C ASP A 117 14.98 -19.33 -11.51
N GLN A 118 14.37 -18.61 -12.46
CA GLN A 118 14.94 -18.39 -13.79
C GLN A 118 16.31 -17.70 -13.72
N LEU A 119 16.45 -16.64 -12.92
CA LEU A 119 17.75 -15.96 -12.72
C LEU A 119 18.79 -16.88 -12.09
N ARG A 120 18.40 -17.75 -11.15
CA ARG A 120 19.32 -18.76 -10.60
C ARG A 120 19.77 -19.76 -11.65
N GLN A 121 18.87 -20.17 -12.54
CA GLN A 121 19.20 -21.09 -13.64
C GLN A 121 20.14 -20.43 -14.66
N THR A 122 19.87 -19.18 -15.06
CA THR A 122 20.76 -18.46 -15.98
C THR A 122 22.13 -18.23 -15.36
N GLN A 123 22.21 -17.85 -14.08
CA GLN A 123 23.50 -17.74 -13.37
C GLN A 123 24.28 -19.06 -13.35
N LYS A 124 23.60 -20.19 -13.11
CA LYS A 124 24.24 -21.52 -13.19
C LYS A 124 24.76 -21.78 -14.60
N TYR A 125 23.95 -21.49 -15.62
CA TYR A 125 24.33 -21.65 -17.01
C TYR A 125 25.46 -20.72 -17.43
N THR A 126 25.62 -19.52 -16.84
CA THR A 126 26.73 -18.60 -17.14
C THR A 126 28.03 -19.03 -16.45
N ARG A 127 27.95 -19.57 -15.22
CA ARG A 127 29.14 -20.03 -14.48
C ARG A 127 29.82 -21.23 -15.13
N GLN A 128 29.06 -22.10 -15.79
CA GLN A 128 29.63 -23.26 -16.49
C GLN A 128 30.59 -22.88 -17.63
N PRO A 129 30.19 -22.07 -18.64
CA PRO A 129 31.09 -21.65 -19.71
C PRO A 129 32.18 -20.72 -19.19
N GLU A 130 31.96 -19.95 -18.11
CA GLU A 130 33.05 -19.22 -17.44
C GLU A 130 34.13 -20.19 -16.94
N ALA A 131 33.75 -21.28 -16.28
CA ALA A 131 34.69 -22.32 -15.85
C ALA A 131 35.38 -23.01 -17.03
N GLU A 132 34.62 -23.41 -18.06
CA GLU A 132 35.16 -24.03 -19.28
C GLU A 132 36.13 -23.08 -20.01
N LEU A 133 35.82 -21.78 -20.10
CA LEU A 133 36.70 -20.77 -20.67
C LEU A 133 37.99 -20.63 -19.84
N THR A 134 37.90 -20.60 -18.50
CA THR A 134 39.11 -20.56 -17.67
C THR A 134 39.99 -21.79 -17.87
N GLU A 135 39.40 -22.99 -17.94
CA GLU A 135 40.13 -24.23 -18.20
C GLU A 135 40.82 -24.20 -19.57
N GLN A 136 40.11 -23.77 -20.62
CA GLN A 136 40.67 -23.63 -21.96
C GLN A 136 41.81 -22.60 -22.01
N THR A 137 41.70 -21.49 -21.28
CA THR A 137 42.78 -20.49 -21.22
C THR A 137 44.03 -21.02 -20.53
N GLU A 138 43.88 -21.83 -19.47
CA GLU A 138 44.99 -22.49 -18.79
C GLU A 138 45.66 -23.54 -19.68
N GLN A 139 44.86 -24.36 -20.38
CA GLN A 139 45.35 -25.33 -21.37
C GLN A 139 46.12 -24.65 -22.50
N ALA A 140 45.60 -23.54 -23.06
CA ALA A 140 46.29 -22.77 -24.08
C ALA A 140 47.61 -22.19 -23.57
N ALA A 141 47.66 -21.69 -22.33
CA ALA A 141 48.88 -21.20 -21.71
C ALA A 141 49.93 -22.31 -21.50
N MET A 142 49.50 -23.52 -21.14
CA MET A 142 50.37 -24.71 -21.04
C MET A 142 50.99 -25.06 -22.39
N LEU A 143 50.17 -25.19 -23.44
CA LEU A 143 50.64 -25.52 -24.79
C LEU A 143 51.60 -24.45 -25.34
N LEU A 144 51.35 -23.17 -25.09
CA LEU A 144 52.27 -22.09 -25.48
C LEU A 144 53.64 -22.22 -24.80
N ARG A 145 53.68 -22.61 -23.52
CA ARG A 145 54.93 -22.90 -22.81
C ARG A 145 55.65 -24.10 -23.42
N GLU A 146 54.95 -25.20 -23.69
CA GLU A 146 55.53 -26.38 -24.33
C GLU A 146 56.12 -26.06 -25.71
N VAL A 147 55.38 -25.32 -26.55
CA VAL A 147 55.86 -24.86 -27.86
C VAL A 147 57.12 -23.99 -27.71
N SER A 148 57.18 -23.12 -26.69
CA SER A 148 58.36 -22.30 -26.43
C SER A 148 59.59 -23.14 -26.06
N VAL A 149 59.41 -24.18 -25.23
CA VAL A 149 60.47 -25.12 -24.85
C VAL A 149 60.94 -25.93 -26.06
N LEU A 150 60.01 -26.46 -26.86
CA LEU A 150 60.34 -27.22 -28.07
C LEU A 150 61.07 -26.37 -29.12
N ARG A 151 60.68 -25.09 -29.27
CA ARG A 151 61.42 -24.14 -30.13
C ARG A 151 62.83 -23.89 -29.61
N ALA A 152 63.01 -23.73 -28.29
CA ALA A 152 64.33 -23.58 -27.67
C ALA A 152 65.20 -24.85 -27.82
N GLN A 153 64.59 -26.04 -27.76
CA GLN A 153 65.30 -27.30 -27.99
C GLN A 153 65.70 -27.47 -29.46
N ASN A 154 64.80 -27.20 -30.40
CA ASN A 154 65.10 -27.28 -31.83
C ASN A 154 66.22 -26.32 -32.24
N THR A 155 66.18 -25.07 -31.75
CA THR A 155 67.27 -24.10 -31.99
C THR A 155 68.61 -24.62 -31.43
N LYS A 156 68.64 -25.12 -30.20
CA LYS A 156 69.85 -25.72 -29.61
C LYS A 156 70.37 -26.93 -30.40
N LEU A 157 69.50 -27.80 -30.91
CA LEU A 157 69.88 -28.95 -31.73
C LEU A 157 70.50 -28.48 -33.06
N LEU A 158 69.90 -27.49 -33.72
CA LEU A 158 70.43 -26.88 -34.94
C LEU A 158 71.80 -26.23 -34.69
N ASP A 159 71.99 -25.53 -33.57
CA ASP A 159 73.28 -24.93 -33.18
C ASP A 159 74.35 -26.00 -32.91
N SER A 160 73.97 -27.15 -32.33
CA SER A 160 74.90 -28.24 -32.04
C SER A 160 75.32 -29.06 -33.28
N THR A 161 74.51 -29.07 -34.33
CA THR A 161 74.78 -29.78 -35.59
C THR A 161 75.49 -28.91 -36.63
N THR A 162 75.53 -27.59 -36.45
CA THR A 162 76.15 -26.64 -37.39
C THR A 162 77.67 -26.40 -37.29
N PRO A 163 78.49 -26.92 -36.33
CA PRO A 163 79.93 -26.64 -36.39
C PRO A 163 80.69 -27.43 -37.48
N ALA A 164 80.04 -28.37 -38.21
CA ALA A 164 80.70 -29.17 -39.25
C ALA A 164 80.33 -28.81 -40.71
N VAL A 165 79.34 -27.94 -40.95
CA VAL A 165 78.90 -27.52 -42.31
C VAL A 165 79.23 -26.05 -42.62
N SER A 166 79.89 -25.35 -41.68
CA SER A 166 80.28 -23.94 -41.81
C SER A 166 81.38 -23.64 -42.85
N LEU A 167 81.70 -24.57 -43.76
CA LEU A 167 82.66 -24.37 -44.86
C LEU A 167 82.05 -24.49 -46.27
N MET A 168 80.74 -24.73 -46.42
CA MET A 168 80.12 -24.87 -47.76
C MET A 168 78.86 -24.03 -48.06
N ASP A 169 78.25 -23.34 -47.09
CA ASP A 169 76.86 -22.83 -47.27
C ASP A 169 76.68 -21.33 -47.57
N THR A 170 77.72 -20.56 -47.91
CA THR A 170 77.54 -19.16 -48.38
C THR A 170 76.84 -19.05 -49.75
N SER A 171 76.45 -20.16 -50.40
CA SER A 171 75.79 -20.13 -51.72
C SER A 171 74.25 -20.25 -51.66
N VAL A 172 73.68 -20.84 -50.60
CA VAL A 172 72.24 -21.18 -50.58
C VAL A 172 71.40 -19.99 -50.11
N ASP A 173 71.91 -19.17 -49.19
CA ASP A 173 71.18 -18.00 -48.65
C ASP A 173 70.88 -16.92 -49.69
N ALA A 174 71.69 -16.79 -50.73
CA ALA A 174 71.43 -15.86 -51.83
C ALA A 174 70.22 -16.28 -52.70
N THR A 175 69.83 -17.56 -52.69
CA THR A 175 68.72 -18.08 -53.51
C THR A 175 67.36 -18.01 -52.81
N LEU A 176 67.31 -18.15 -51.49
CA LEU A 176 66.08 -18.03 -50.71
C LEU A 176 65.60 -16.57 -50.57
N ALA A 177 66.53 -15.61 -50.44
CA ALA A 177 66.19 -14.18 -50.46
C ALA A 177 65.60 -13.74 -51.82
N ARG A 178 66.05 -14.33 -52.95
CA ARG A 178 65.46 -14.11 -54.29
C ARG A 178 64.05 -14.71 -54.45
N ARG A 179 63.71 -15.76 -53.70
CA ARG A 179 62.37 -16.39 -53.77
C ARG A 179 61.33 -15.63 -52.94
N ALA A 180 61.72 -15.05 -51.80
CA ALA A 180 60.85 -14.18 -50.99
C ALA A 180 60.47 -12.87 -51.70
N ALA A 181 61.35 -12.33 -52.56
CA ALA A 181 61.05 -11.15 -53.36
C ALA A 181 60.05 -11.43 -54.52
N ARG A 182 59.91 -12.69 -54.99
CA ARG A 182 58.98 -13.05 -56.08
C ARG A 182 57.55 -13.31 -55.64
N LEU A 183 57.28 -13.53 -54.35
CA LEU A 183 55.91 -13.76 -53.84
C LEU A 183 55.20 -12.50 -53.34
N LYS A 184 55.89 -11.35 -53.28
CA LYS A 184 55.27 -10.03 -53.02
C LYS A 184 54.67 -9.36 -54.25
N GLY A 185 54.69 -10.02 -55.43
CA GLY A 185 54.41 -9.39 -56.72
C GLY A 185 53.14 -9.80 -57.48
N THR A 186 52.31 -10.72 -56.97
CA THR A 186 51.07 -11.12 -57.68
C THR A 186 49.84 -10.79 -56.85
N ALA A 187 49.23 -9.67 -57.20
CA ALA A 187 47.88 -9.29 -56.83
C ALA A 187 46.85 -10.37 -57.22
N VAL A 188 45.83 -10.56 -56.37
CA VAL A 188 44.50 -10.94 -56.83
C VAL A 188 43.48 -10.07 -56.07
N THR A 189 43.14 -8.95 -56.70
CA THR A 189 41.79 -8.38 -56.70
C THR A 189 40.79 -9.50 -57.04
N GLY A 190 40.08 -9.99 -56.03
CA GLY A 190 39.04 -10.99 -56.17
C GLY A 190 37.96 -10.72 -55.14
N ALA A 191 36.95 -9.96 -55.56
CA ALA A 191 35.74 -9.71 -54.79
C ALA A 191 35.03 -11.03 -54.44
N PRO A 192 34.65 -11.27 -53.18
CA PRO A 192 33.55 -12.16 -52.89
C PRO A 192 32.25 -11.37 -53.09
N ALA A 193 31.54 -11.73 -54.15
CA ALA A 193 30.11 -11.45 -54.26
C ALA A 193 29.42 -11.95 -52.99
N ALA A 194 28.71 -11.05 -52.31
CA ALA A 194 27.87 -11.39 -51.18
C ALA A 194 26.62 -12.13 -51.68
N PRO A 195 26.40 -13.41 -51.33
CA PRO A 195 25.05 -13.91 -51.24
C PRO A 195 24.44 -13.33 -49.96
N THR A 196 23.44 -12.50 -50.14
CA THR A 196 22.48 -12.06 -49.14
C THR A 196 21.81 -13.29 -48.50
N ARG A 197 22.47 -13.92 -47.55
CA ARG A 197 21.83 -14.78 -46.54
C ARG A 197 21.99 -14.11 -45.20
N SER A 198 21.06 -13.20 -44.98
CA SER A 198 20.63 -12.68 -43.69
C SER A 198 20.25 -13.85 -42.76
N LEU A 199 21.25 -14.52 -42.21
CA LEU A 199 21.14 -15.18 -40.92
C LEU A 199 21.35 -14.09 -39.88
N VAL A 200 20.26 -13.36 -39.62
CA VAL A 200 20.10 -12.55 -38.41
C VAL A 200 20.47 -13.48 -37.25
N PRO A 201 21.54 -13.19 -36.48
CA PRO A 201 21.65 -13.75 -35.15
C PRO A 201 20.39 -13.29 -34.45
N SER A 202 19.49 -14.21 -34.17
CA SER A 202 18.33 -13.99 -33.31
C SER A 202 18.82 -13.22 -32.09
N LEU A 203 18.49 -11.93 -32.04
CA LEU A 203 18.72 -11.11 -30.87
C LEU A 203 18.15 -11.89 -29.68
N PRO A 204 18.85 -11.92 -28.52
CA PRO A 204 18.21 -12.32 -27.30
C PRO A 204 16.90 -11.52 -27.17
N PRO A 205 15.79 -12.13 -26.71
CA PRO A 205 14.51 -11.45 -26.60
C PRO A 205 14.75 -10.11 -25.90
N GLU A 206 14.42 -9.02 -26.61
CA GLU A 206 14.50 -7.66 -26.10
C GLU A 206 13.89 -7.70 -24.68
N PRO A 207 14.64 -7.33 -23.63
CA PRO A 207 14.09 -7.34 -22.29
C PRO A 207 12.81 -6.52 -22.35
N PRO A 208 11.69 -7.01 -21.78
CA PRO A 208 10.41 -6.34 -21.89
C PRO A 208 10.63 -4.87 -21.53
N ARG A 209 10.35 -3.98 -22.49
CA ARG A 209 10.47 -2.54 -22.29
C ARG A 209 9.83 -2.24 -20.94
N PRO A 210 10.52 -1.52 -20.03
CA PRO A 210 9.92 -1.14 -18.78
C PRO A 210 8.59 -0.46 -19.12
N LEU A 211 7.49 -1.09 -18.69
CA LEU A 211 6.16 -0.54 -18.86
C LEU A 211 6.22 0.92 -18.40
N PRO A 212 5.59 1.87 -19.13
CA PRO A 212 5.57 3.26 -18.73
C PRO A 212 5.17 3.30 -17.26
N ARG A 213 6.07 3.82 -16.41
CA ARG A 213 5.84 3.94 -14.97
C ARG A 213 4.42 4.49 -14.83
N PRO A 214 3.49 3.77 -14.17
CA PRO A 214 2.18 4.32 -13.91
C PRO A 214 2.41 5.68 -13.24
N PRO A 215 1.71 6.75 -13.65
CA PRO A 215 1.88 8.07 -13.06
C PRO A 215 1.84 7.88 -11.56
N ALA A 216 2.89 8.34 -10.88
CA ALA A 216 3.04 8.17 -9.45
C ALA A 216 1.69 8.49 -8.81
N ARG A 217 0.97 7.44 -8.37
CA ARG A 217 -0.29 7.60 -7.67
C ARG A 217 0.13 8.43 -6.48
N ARG A 218 -0.20 9.72 -6.52
CA ARG A 218 -0.20 10.59 -5.35
C ARG A 218 -1.08 9.86 -4.36
N THR A 219 -0.46 9.03 -3.54
CA THR A 219 -1.08 8.52 -2.33
C THR A 219 -1.42 9.78 -1.57
N ALA A 220 -2.71 10.11 -1.55
CA ALA A 220 -3.20 11.10 -0.63
C ALA A 220 -2.61 10.72 0.74
N PRO A 221 -2.03 11.69 1.48
CA PRO A 221 -1.51 11.41 2.80
C PRO A 221 -2.59 10.68 3.59
N PRO A 222 -2.24 9.66 4.40
CA PRO A 222 -3.22 8.95 5.20
C PRO A 222 -3.96 9.99 6.03
N ASN A 223 -5.23 10.22 5.67
CA ASN A 223 -6.13 11.01 6.48
C ASN A 223 -6.26 10.20 7.77
N ASN A 224 -5.57 10.67 8.80
CA ASN A 224 -5.35 9.96 10.04
C ASN A 224 -6.37 10.55 11.03
N PRO A 225 -7.61 10.04 11.12
CA PRO A 225 -8.63 10.61 12.01
C PRO A 225 -8.33 10.39 13.50
N ARG A 226 -7.15 9.87 13.86
CA ARG A 226 -6.79 9.47 15.23
C ARG A 226 -6.07 10.53 16.06
N GLN A 227 -5.90 11.76 15.58
CA GLN A 227 -5.22 12.82 16.36
C GLN A 227 -6.11 13.61 17.33
N HIS A 228 -7.36 13.19 17.59
CA HIS A 228 -8.24 13.84 18.57
C HIS A 228 -8.67 12.99 19.77
N LEU A 229 -7.97 11.89 20.06
CA LEU A 229 -8.17 11.19 21.33
C LEU A 229 -7.18 11.70 22.38
N LEU A 230 -7.62 12.74 23.09
CA LEU A 230 -7.06 13.17 24.37
C LEU A 230 -6.94 11.98 25.35
N PRO A 231 -5.85 11.85 26.11
CA PRO A 231 -5.80 10.91 27.22
C PRO A 231 -6.59 11.50 28.40
N LEU A 232 -7.84 11.07 28.56
CA LEU A 232 -8.54 11.14 29.85
C LEU A 232 -7.80 10.22 30.81
N LEU A 233 -6.92 10.82 31.60
CA LEU A 233 -6.25 10.22 32.75
C LEU A 233 -7.31 9.70 33.74
N LEU A 234 -7.62 8.41 33.63
CA LEU A 234 -8.29 7.62 34.67
C LEU A 234 -7.36 7.54 35.88
N ARG A 235 -7.54 8.51 36.77
CA ARG A 235 -6.99 8.55 38.12
C ARG A 235 -7.77 7.55 38.96
N THR A 236 -7.36 6.29 38.99
CA THR A 236 -7.89 5.33 39.95
C THR A 236 -7.29 5.60 41.33
N PRO A 237 -8.11 5.72 42.39
CA PRO A 237 -7.60 5.84 43.74
C PRO A 237 -7.05 4.49 44.21
N ARG A 238 -5.82 4.54 44.72
CA ARG A 238 -5.10 3.44 45.36
C ARG A 238 -5.75 3.13 46.71
N PRO A 239 -6.14 1.87 47.02
CA PRO A 239 -6.60 1.53 48.36
C PRO A 239 -5.39 1.46 49.30
N GLY A 240 -5.24 2.46 50.17
CA GLY A 240 -4.45 2.32 51.40
C GLY A 240 -5.22 1.40 52.34
N SER A 241 -4.71 0.20 52.64
CA SER A 241 -3.71 -0.03 53.68
C SER A 241 -4.22 0.43 55.05
N SER A 242 -5.10 -0.38 55.63
CA SER A 242 -5.35 -0.40 57.07
C SER A 242 -4.41 -1.43 57.72
N ALA A 243 -3.21 -0.98 58.11
CA ALA A 243 -2.60 -1.45 59.35
C ALA A 243 -3.29 -0.67 60.48
N GLY A 244 -3.85 -1.25 61.53
CA GLY A 244 -3.31 -2.33 62.33
C GLY A 244 -2.38 -1.73 63.38
N THR A 245 -2.93 -1.12 64.44
CA THR A 245 -2.26 -0.95 65.74
C THR A 245 -3.23 -0.42 66.80
N SER A 246 -3.13 -1.05 67.99
CA SER A 246 -3.74 -0.75 69.30
C SER A 246 -5.09 -1.39 69.57
#